data_AF-A0A6P0GCE0-F1
#
_entry.id   AF-A0A6P0GCE0-F1
#
_cell.length_a   1.000
_cell.length_b   1.000
_cell.length_c   1.000
_cell.angle_alpha   90.00
_cell.angle_beta   90.00
_cell.angle_gamma   90.00
#
_symmetry.space_group_name_H-M   'P 1'
#
loop_
_entity.id
_entity.type
_entity.pdbx_description
1 polymer ?
#
loop_
_entity_poly.entity_id
_entity_poly.type
_entity_poly.pdbx_seq_one_letter_code
_entity_poly.pdbx_strand_id
1 'polypeptide(L)'
;MSEPVQPQRNAELLGVYLNDHLASATGGIELVCRMIGVHRGSRWEGPLEQLLDELRDEKSSLLGTARALGVPVRQYKQLGVWLAEKVTRAKLNGRLLSRSPLSDLVEFEFLASGVRAKRSGFETLRIVAEVDDRLDKAEFNRLIDQAHRQYEWLTDARRDVAADVFGGRAQAAERTGGH
;
A
#
# COMPACT_ATOMS: atom_id res chain seq x y z
N MET A 1 -27.32 20.08 -9.74
CA MET A 1 -28.04 19.91 -8.46
C MET A 1 -27.25 18.88 -7.68
N SER A 2 -26.46 19.30 -6.69
CA SER A 2 -25.63 18.37 -5.90
C SER A 2 -26.54 17.43 -5.11
N GLU A 3 -26.25 16.13 -5.12
CA GLU A 3 -26.99 15.16 -4.31
C GLU A 3 -26.88 15.52 -2.81
N PRO A 4 -27.94 15.29 -2.02
CA PRO A 4 -27.91 15.58 -0.60
C PRO A 4 -26.90 14.68 0.13
N VAL A 5 -26.01 15.32 0.88
CA VAL A 5 -25.02 14.68 1.75
C VAL A 5 -25.73 13.77 2.76
N GLN A 6 -25.39 12.48 2.76
CA GLN A 6 -26.00 11.47 3.63
C GLN A 6 -25.27 11.44 4.98
N PRO A 7 -25.96 11.36 6.13
CA PRO A 7 -25.31 11.34 7.44
C PRO A 7 -24.45 10.09 7.62
N GLN A 8 -23.43 10.17 8.47
CA GLN A 8 -22.59 9.03 8.85
C GLN A 8 -23.45 7.91 9.48
N ARG A 9 -23.16 6.65 9.11
CA ARG A 9 -23.79 5.44 9.64
C ARG A 9 -22.71 4.41 10.01
N ASN A 10 -23.03 3.49 10.92
CA ASN A 10 -22.17 2.36 11.31
C ASN A 10 -20.75 2.77 11.77
N ALA A 11 -20.65 3.76 12.69
CA ALA A 11 -19.38 4.30 13.14
C ALA A 11 -18.44 3.24 13.76
N GLU A 12 -19.01 2.19 14.38
CA GLU A 12 -18.27 1.04 14.88
C GLU A 12 -17.56 0.25 13.78
N LEU A 13 -18.18 0.10 12.60
CA LEU A 13 -17.56 -0.57 11.46
C LEU A 13 -16.43 0.25 10.85
N LEU A 14 -16.54 1.59 10.88
CA LEU A 14 -15.43 2.48 10.51
C LEU A 14 -14.23 2.29 11.46
N GLY A 15 -14.49 2.05 12.74
CA GLY A 15 -13.45 1.72 13.71
C GLY A 15 -12.71 0.42 13.39
N VAL A 16 -13.43 -0.64 12.99
CA VAL A 16 -12.83 -1.90 12.52
C VAL A 16 -12.00 -1.65 11.25
N TYR A 17 -12.60 -0.97 10.28
CA TYR A 17 -11.98 -0.65 9.00
C TYR A 17 -10.64 0.09 9.15
N LEU A 18 -10.59 1.12 10.00
CA LEU A 18 -9.35 1.86 10.28
C LEU A 18 -8.27 0.99 10.91
N ASN A 19 -8.65 0.11 11.84
CA ASN A 19 -7.69 -0.80 12.47
C ASN A 19 -7.12 -1.82 11.47
N ASP A 20 -7.93 -2.34 10.55
CA ASP A 20 -7.46 -3.24 9.49
C ASP A 20 -6.47 -2.55 8.55
N HIS A 21 -6.71 -1.29 8.18
CA HIS A 21 -5.78 -0.48 7.39
C HIS A 21 -4.48 -0.18 8.14
N LEU A 22 -4.54 0.13 9.44
CA LEU A 22 -3.34 0.34 10.27
C LEU A 22 -2.50 -0.93 10.41
N ALA A 23 -3.14 -2.10 10.53
CA ALA A 23 -2.46 -3.38 10.55
C ALA A 23 -1.78 -3.66 9.20
N SER A 24 -2.49 -3.44 8.10
CA SER A 24 -1.98 -3.64 6.73
C SER A 24 -0.81 -2.70 6.42
N ALA A 25 -0.87 -1.43 6.82
CA ALA A 25 0.20 -0.46 6.67
C ALA A 25 1.49 -0.91 7.39
N THR A 26 1.36 -1.54 8.55
CA THR A 26 2.52 -2.10 9.27
C THR A 26 3.21 -3.20 8.47
N GLY A 27 2.44 -4.14 7.90
CA GLY A 27 2.98 -5.19 7.04
C GLY A 27 3.65 -4.65 5.77
N GLY A 28 3.06 -3.63 5.14
CA GLY A 28 3.64 -2.96 3.97
C GLY A 28 4.98 -2.29 4.28
N ILE A 29 5.06 -1.53 5.38
CA ILE A 29 6.30 -0.89 5.84
C ILE A 29 7.41 -1.92 6.08
N GLU A 30 7.11 -3.03 6.74
CA GLU A 30 8.09 -4.10 6.98
C GLU A 30 8.60 -4.73 5.68
N LEU A 31 7.72 -4.94 4.70
CA LEU A 31 8.12 -5.46 3.39
C LEU A 31 9.04 -4.49 2.66
N VAL A 32 8.70 -3.21 2.60
CA VAL A 32 9.54 -2.19 1.93
C VAL A 32 10.91 -2.09 2.61
N CYS A 33 10.97 -2.08 3.95
CA CYS A 33 12.24 -2.13 4.69
C CYS A 33 13.11 -3.32 4.28
N ARG A 34 12.54 -4.52 4.11
CA ARG A 34 13.28 -5.70 3.63
C ARG A 34 13.75 -5.53 2.19
N MET A 35 12.89 -5.02 1.31
CA MET A 35 13.22 -4.79 -0.10
C MET A 35 14.37 -3.80 -0.27
N ILE A 36 14.42 -2.71 0.51
CA ILE A 36 15.55 -1.78 0.51
C ILE A 36 16.86 -2.52 0.80
N GLY A 37 16.87 -3.43 1.78
CA GLY A 37 18.05 -4.25 2.09
C GLY A 37 18.50 -5.15 0.93
N VAL A 38 17.55 -5.72 0.17
CA VAL A 38 17.82 -6.55 -1.01
C VAL A 38 18.32 -5.72 -2.19
N HIS A 39 17.78 -4.51 -2.35
CA HIS A 39 18.02 -3.63 -3.49
C HIS A 39 19.09 -2.56 -3.22
N ARG A 40 19.96 -2.71 -2.21
CA ARG A 40 21.05 -1.77 -1.95
C ARG A 40 21.98 -1.60 -3.16
N GLY A 41 22.31 -0.36 -3.50
CA GLY A 41 23.14 0.01 -4.64
C GLY A 41 22.49 -0.17 -6.00
N SER A 42 21.21 -0.54 -6.04
CA SER A 42 20.46 -0.74 -7.28
C SER A 42 19.62 0.49 -7.65
N ARG A 43 19.06 0.50 -8.86
CA ARG A 43 18.17 1.58 -9.31
C ARG A 43 16.87 1.70 -8.49
N TRP A 44 16.51 0.69 -7.70
CA TRP A 44 15.27 0.66 -6.93
C TRP A 44 15.44 1.16 -5.48
N GLU A 45 16.67 1.32 -4.97
CA GLU A 45 16.93 1.71 -3.57
C GLU A 45 16.26 3.05 -3.20
N GLY A 46 16.63 4.14 -3.87
CA GLY A 46 16.10 5.47 -3.57
C GLY A 46 14.56 5.56 -3.68
N PRO A 47 13.94 5.06 -4.75
CA PRO A 47 12.47 5.01 -4.83
C PRO A 47 11.80 4.17 -3.74
N LEU A 48 12.40 3.06 -3.30
CA LEU A 48 11.90 2.27 -2.17
C LEU A 48 12.03 3.02 -0.84
N GLU A 49 13.11 3.78 -0.63
CA GLU A 49 13.28 4.65 0.54
C GLU A 49 12.22 5.76 0.57
N GLN A 50 11.96 6.40 -0.58
CA GLN A 50 10.87 7.37 -0.71
C GLN A 50 9.52 6.72 -0.38
N LEU A 51 9.22 5.55 -0.95
CA LEU A 51 7.99 4.82 -0.64
C LEU A 51 7.88 4.52 0.87
N LEU A 52 8.98 4.13 1.51
CA LEU A 52 8.99 3.82 2.94
C LEU A 52 8.59 5.03 3.79
N ASP A 53 9.15 6.20 3.47
CA ASP A 53 8.84 7.44 4.20
C ASP A 53 7.40 7.88 3.95
N GLU A 54 6.90 7.77 2.73
CA GLU A 54 5.51 8.01 2.38
C GLU A 54 4.55 7.07 3.13
N LEU A 55 4.86 5.77 3.22
CA LEU A 55 4.04 4.80 3.97
C LEU A 55 4.03 5.09 5.49
N ARG A 56 5.12 5.62 6.04
CA ARG A 56 5.20 6.03 7.44
C ARG A 56 4.35 7.27 7.71
N ASP A 57 4.42 8.25 6.82
CA ASP A 57 3.57 9.44 6.86
C ASP A 57 2.09 9.07 6.81
N GLU A 58 1.70 8.21 5.87
CA GLU A 58 0.33 7.69 5.74
C GLU A 58 -0.16 6.99 7.01
N LYS A 59 0.68 6.14 7.62
CA LYS A 59 0.34 5.47 8.87
C LYS A 59 0.17 6.48 10.00
N SER A 60 0.97 7.55 10.04
CA SER A 60 0.82 8.66 10.99
C SER A 60 -0.53 9.37 10.79
N SER A 61 -0.90 9.66 9.54
CA SER A 61 -2.20 10.26 9.21
C SER A 61 -3.37 9.37 9.65
N LEU A 62 -3.32 8.06 9.39
CA LEU A 62 -4.34 7.11 9.85
C LEU A 62 -4.45 7.03 11.38
N LEU A 63 -3.33 7.12 12.11
CA LEU A 63 -3.34 7.20 13.57
C LEU A 63 -3.97 8.52 14.05
N GLY A 64 -3.72 9.62 13.35
CA GLY A 64 -4.37 10.91 13.57
C GLY A 64 -5.89 10.83 13.36
N THR A 65 -6.33 10.22 12.27
CA THR A 65 -7.74 9.94 11.96
C THR A 65 -8.39 9.10 13.06
N ALA A 66 -7.78 8.00 13.48
CA ALA A 66 -8.31 7.17 14.55
C ALA A 66 -8.48 7.97 15.86
N ARG A 67 -7.49 8.79 16.21
CA ARG A 67 -7.55 9.67 17.40
C ARG A 67 -8.68 10.69 17.29
N ALA A 68 -8.81 11.38 16.16
CA ALA A 68 -9.85 12.39 15.94
C ALA A 68 -11.25 11.78 16.05
N LEU A 69 -11.41 10.55 15.56
CA LEU A 69 -12.68 9.83 15.61
C LEU A 69 -12.97 9.17 16.98
N GLY A 70 -12.02 9.19 17.93
CA GLY A 70 -12.14 8.47 19.20
C GLY A 70 -12.08 6.94 19.05
N VAL A 71 -11.56 6.45 17.92
CA VAL A 71 -11.39 5.02 17.65
C VAL A 71 -10.17 4.52 18.41
N PRO A 72 -10.32 3.54 19.32
CA PRO A 72 -9.18 2.95 19.98
C PRO A 72 -8.34 2.19 18.94
N VAL A 73 -7.05 2.51 18.88
CA VAL A 73 -6.10 1.76 18.06
C VAL A 73 -5.83 0.44 18.76
N ARG A 74 -6.41 -0.60 18.19
CA ARG A 74 -6.33 -1.96 18.66
C ARG A 74 -5.01 -2.55 18.18
N GLN A 75 -3.95 -2.31 18.95
CA GLN A 75 -2.68 -3.03 18.79
C GLN A 75 -2.81 -4.51 19.21
N TYR A 76 -3.96 -5.16 18.99
CA TYR A 76 -4.21 -6.49 19.51
C TYR A 76 -3.28 -7.50 18.85
N LYS A 77 -2.14 -7.74 19.51
CA LYS A 77 -1.36 -8.99 19.66
C LYS A 77 -1.25 -9.96 18.46
N GLN A 78 -1.48 -9.51 17.24
CA GLN A 78 -1.48 -10.31 16.02
C GLN A 78 -1.22 -9.31 14.85
N LEU A 79 -0.07 -9.18 14.17
CA LEU A 79 0.99 -10.13 13.80
C LEU A 79 0.50 -11.51 13.32
N GLY A 80 -0.76 -11.86 13.51
CA GLY A 80 -1.22 -13.24 13.48
C GLY A 80 -1.74 -13.73 12.14
N VAL A 81 -2.07 -12.85 11.18
CA VAL A 81 -2.80 -13.31 9.97
C VAL A 81 -2.21 -12.90 8.62
N TRP A 82 -1.39 -11.85 8.49
CA TRP A 82 -1.02 -11.45 7.12
C TRP A 82 0.28 -12.06 6.56
N LEU A 83 1.34 -12.21 7.37
CA LEU A 83 2.63 -12.73 6.85
C LEU A 83 2.86 -14.23 7.08
N ALA A 84 2.12 -14.89 7.97
CA ALA A 84 2.53 -16.23 8.41
C ALA A 84 2.32 -17.34 7.36
N GLU A 85 1.25 -17.33 6.55
CA GLU A 85 0.90 -18.51 5.74
C GLU A 85 0.84 -18.32 4.22
N LYS A 86 0.61 -17.12 3.66
CA LYS A 86 0.22 -17.02 2.23
C LYS A 86 1.34 -16.60 1.26
N VAL A 87 2.52 -16.20 1.77
CA VAL A 87 3.84 -16.30 1.07
C VAL A 87 4.73 -17.37 1.72
N THR A 88 4.17 -18.42 2.35
CA THR A 88 4.93 -19.64 2.73
C THR A 88 5.75 -20.28 1.60
N ARG A 89 5.49 -19.89 0.35
CA ARG A 89 5.64 -20.77 -0.80
C ARG A 89 5.66 -19.99 -2.11
N ALA A 90 6.18 -18.76 -2.09
CA ALA A 90 7.02 -18.31 -3.19
C ALA A 90 8.42 -18.95 -3.01
N LYS A 91 8.46 -20.25 -2.66
CA LYS A 91 8.82 -21.33 -3.59
C LYS A 91 10.33 -21.32 -3.86
N LEU A 92 11.04 -22.13 -3.07
CA LEU A 92 12.34 -22.74 -3.39
C LEU A 92 13.61 -21.89 -3.17
N ASN A 93 13.84 -21.35 -1.98
CA ASN A 93 15.22 -21.28 -1.46
C ASN A 93 15.42 -22.55 -0.64
N GLY A 94 16.19 -23.56 -1.01
CA GLY A 94 17.19 -23.65 -2.05
C GLY A 94 18.15 -24.74 -1.58
N ARG A 95 18.31 -25.77 -2.39
CA ARG A 95 19.65 -26.34 -2.55
C ARG A 95 20.51 -25.44 -3.46
N LEU A 96 20.10 -24.19 -3.67
CA LEU A 96 20.74 -23.20 -4.53
C LEU A 96 21.04 -21.94 -3.71
N LEU A 97 22.27 -21.47 -3.87
CA LEU A 97 22.94 -20.42 -3.08
C LEU A 97 22.46 -18.98 -3.39
N SER A 98 21.26 -18.79 -3.96
CA SER A 98 20.77 -17.45 -4.38
C SER A 98 19.24 -17.31 -4.33
N ARG A 99 18.77 -16.08 -4.11
CA ARG A 99 17.34 -15.67 -4.12
C ARG A 99 16.78 -15.78 -5.54
N SER A 100 15.56 -16.29 -5.68
CA SER A 100 14.89 -16.42 -6.99
C SER A 100 14.54 -15.05 -7.57
N PRO A 101 14.81 -14.78 -8.87
CA PRO A 101 14.33 -13.57 -9.56
C PRO A 101 12.79 -13.40 -9.52
N LEU A 102 12.04 -14.48 -9.29
CA LEU A 102 10.59 -14.42 -9.09
C LEU A 102 10.18 -13.75 -7.78
N SER A 103 11.06 -13.72 -6.76
CA SER A 103 10.76 -13.08 -5.48
C SER A 103 10.52 -11.58 -5.65
N ASP A 104 11.38 -10.91 -6.42
CA ASP A 104 11.28 -9.46 -6.63
C ASP A 104 9.99 -9.12 -7.40
N LEU A 105 9.66 -9.91 -8.43
CA LEU A 105 8.42 -9.72 -9.20
C LEU A 105 7.17 -9.79 -8.31
N VAL A 106 7.07 -10.83 -7.48
CA VAL A 106 5.93 -11.04 -6.58
C VAL A 106 5.86 -9.96 -5.49
N GLU A 107 6.99 -9.50 -4.98
CA GLU A 107 7.02 -8.44 -3.97
C GLU A 107 6.54 -7.09 -4.55
N PHE A 108 6.98 -6.71 -5.75
CA PHE A 108 6.45 -5.52 -6.44
C PHE A 108 4.96 -5.65 -6.79
N GLU A 109 4.49 -6.83 -7.22
CA GLU A 109 3.06 -7.11 -7.45
C GLU A 109 2.20 -6.90 -6.21
N PHE A 110 2.72 -7.39 -5.09
CA PHE A 110 2.04 -7.34 -3.82
C PHE A 110 1.99 -5.93 -3.26
N LEU A 111 3.09 -5.17 -3.35
CA LEU A 111 3.09 -3.75 -3.01
C LEU A 111 2.13 -2.96 -3.89
N ALA A 112 2.14 -3.16 -5.22
CA ALA A 112 1.21 -2.47 -6.12
C ALA A 112 -0.25 -2.74 -5.75
N SER A 113 -0.57 -4.00 -5.43
CA SER A 113 -1.91 -4.40 -4.97
C SER A 113 -2.27 -3.76 -3.63
N GLY A 114 -1.35 -3.74 -2.67
CA GLY A 114 -1.54 -3.10 -1.36
C GLY A 114 -1.73 -1.58 -1.46
N VAL A 115 -0.96 -0.91 -2.32
CA VAL A 115 -1.10 0.52 -2.58
C VAL A 115 -2.44 0.86 -3.23
N ARG A 116 -2.93 0.01 -4.14
CA ARG A 116 -4.27 0.16 -4.69
C ARG A 116 -5.35 0.00 -3.61
N ALA A 117 -5.21 -0.98 -2.74
CA ALA A 117 -6.14 -1.21 -1.64
C ALA A 117 -6.17 -0.05 -0.63
N LYS A 118 -5.00 0.47 -0.21
CA LYS A 118 -4.94 1.63 0.71
C LYS A 118 -5.49 2.90 0.08
N ARG A 119 -5.31 3.10 -1.25
CA ARG A 119 -5.93 4.22 -1.97
C ARG A 119 -7.45 4.19 -1.84
N SER A 120 -8.08 3.03 -2.05
CA SER A 120 -9.52 2.88 -1.83
C SER A 120 -9.93 3.13 -0.37
N GLY A 121 -9.03 2.85 0.59
CA GLY A 121 -9.17 3.26 1.98
C GLY A 121 -9.22 4.79 2.15
N PHE A 122 -8.29 5.51 1.53
CA PHE A 122 -8.27 6.97 1.57
C PHE A 122 -9.46 7.59 0.84
N GLU A 123 -9.89 7.04 -0.29
CA GLU A 123 -11.12 7.45 -0.99
C GLU A 123 -12.34 7.27 -0.08
N THR A 124 -12.41 6.16 0.67
CA THR A 124 -13.46 5.91 1.66
C THR A 124 -13.45 6.96 2.77
N LEU A 125 -12.29 7.26 3.35
CA LEU A 125 -12.17 8.27 4.41
C LEU A 125 -12.44 9.68 3.91
N ARG A 126 -12.07 9.98 2.65
CA ARG A 126 -12.43 11.24 1.98
C ARG A 126 -13.94 11.40 1.88
N ILE A 127 -14.69 10.33 1.58
CA ILE A 127 -16.16 10.37 1.55
C ILE A 127 -16.70 10.63 2.96
N VAL A 128 -16.18 9.95 3.99
CA VAL A 128 -16.59 10.19 5.38
C VAL A 128 -16.32 11.63 5.81
N ALA A 129 -15.24 12.25 5.33
CA ALA A 129 -14.93 13.64 5.62
C ALA A 129 -15.95 14.64 5.05
N GLU A 130 -16.87 14.24 4.17
CA GLU A 130 -18.00 15.10 3.77
C GLU A 130 -19.03 15.32 4.89
N VAL A 131 -19.06 14.43 5.90
CA VAL A 131 -20.10 14.41 6.95
C VAL A 131 -19.53 14.45 8.36
N ASP A 132 -18.21 14.33 8.51
CA ASP A 132 -17.51 14.32 9.78
C ASP A 132 -16.36 15.32 9.74
N ASP A 133 -16.62 16.54 10.24
CA ASP A 133 -15.69 17.68 10.21
C ASP A 133 -14.40 17.46 11.02
N ARG A 134 -14.31 16.36 11.78
CA ARG A 134 -13.08 15.96 12.46
C ARG A 134 -12.01 15.46 11.48
N LEU A 135 -12.39 15.20 10.23
CA LEU A 135 -11.55 14.65 9.17
C LEU A 135 -11.18 15.72 8.13
N ASP A 136 -9.88 15.81 7.82
CA ASP A 136 -9.38 16.75 6.82
C ASP A 136 -9.51 16.20 5.39
N LYS A 137 -10.38 16.83 4.60
CA LYS A 137 -10.61 16.51 3.19
C LYS A 137 -9.34 16.69 2.34
N ALA A 138 -8.56 17.73 2.61
CA ALA A 138 -7.37 18.06 1.82
C ALA A 138 -6.27 17.01 2.05
N GLU A 139 -6.13 16.55 3.28
CA GLU A 139 -5.20 15.48 3.63
C GLU A 139 -5.53 14.19 2.87
N PHE A 140 -6.79 13.75 2.85
CA PHE A 140 -7.13 12.53 2.12
C PHE A 140 -6.99 12.68 0.59
N ASN A 141 -7.23 13.86 0.02
CA ASN A 141 -6.92 14.11 -1.39
C ASN A 141 -5.41 13.93 -1.66
N ARG A 142 -4.54 14.50 -0.81
CA ARG A 142 -3.09 14.33 -0.91
C ARG A 142 -2.67 12.86 -0.85
N LEU A 143 -3.24 12.10 0.09
CA LEU A 143 -2.94 10.67 0.26
C LEU A 143 -3.43 9.82 -0.92
N ILE A 144 -4.57 10.17 -1.54
CA ILE A 144 -5.07 9.51 -2.76
C ILE A 144 -4.10 9.74 -3.92
N ASP A 145 -3.67 10.98 -4.14
CA ASP A 145 -2.73 11.33 -5.21
C ASP A 145 -1.36 10.67 -4.99
N GLN A 146 -0.88 10.64 -3.75
CA GLN A 146 0.34 9.95 -3.37
C GLN A 146 0.25 8.44 -3.66
N ALA A 147 -0.84 7.78 -3.23
CA ALA A 147 -1.05 6.37 -3.50
C ALA A 147 -1.17 6.08 -5.01
N HIS A 148 -1.70 7.00 -5.79
CA HIS A 148 -1.73 6.85 -7.25
C HIS A 148 -0.32 6.83 -7.85
N ARG A 149 0.54 7.80 -7.49
CA ARG A 149 1.95 7.85 -7.97
C ARG A 149 2.75 6.62 -7.55
N GLN A 150 2.57 6.17 -6.31
CA GLN A 150 3.20 4.93 -5.82
C GLN A 150 2.76 3.71 -6.64
N TYR A 151 1.47 3.60 -6.98
CA TYR A 151 0.94 2.49 -7.77
C TYR A 151 1.53 2.47 -9.18
N GLU A 152 1.64 3.63 -9.81
CA GLU A 152 2.26 3.77 -11.14
C GLU A 152 3.71 3.29 -11.09
N TRP A 153 4.51 3.85 -10.19
CA TRP A 153 5.90 3.47 -10.04
C TRP A 153 6.10 1.98 -9.73
N LEU A 154 5.33 1.42 -8.79
CA LEU A 154 5.41 0.00 -8.44
C LEU A 154 5.03 -0.89 -9.63
N THR A 155 4.04 -0.49 -10.42
CA THR A 155 3.62 -1.26 -11.60
C THR A 155 4.67 -1.20 -12.70
N ASP A 156 5.34 -0.07 -12.87
CA ASP A 156 6.44 0.08 -13.84
C ASP A 156 7.66 -0.73 -13.40
N ALA A 157 8.08 -0.61 -12.14
CA ALA A 157 9.15 -1.43 -11.57
C ALA A 157 8.87 -2.94 -11.70
N ARG A 158 7.62 -3.36 -11.46
CA ARG A 158 7.19 -4.74 -11.68
C ARG A 158 7.33 -5.18 -13.14
N ARG A 159 6.98 -4.33 -14.11
CA ARG A 159 7.10 -4.64 -15.56
C ARG A 159 8.56 -4.78 -15.96
N ASP A 160 9.42 -3.91 -15.45
CA ASP A 160 10.87 -4.01 -15.62
C ASP A 160 11.40 -5.35 -15.11
N VAL A 161 11.07 -5.71 -13.87
CA VAL A 161 11.49 -7.00 -13.30
C VAL A 161 10.93 -8.16 -14.12
N ALA A 162 9.68 -8.10 -14.59
CA ALA A 162 9.12 -9.13 -15.46
C ALA A 162 9.91 -9.30 -16.78
N ALA A 163 10.32 -8.18 -17.40
CA ALA A 163 11.14 -8.21 -18.61
C ALA A 163 12.55 -8.76 -18.34
N ASP A 164 13.15 -8.42 -17.19
CA ASP A 164 14.45 -8.96 -16.76
C ASP A 164 14.38 -10.48 -16.50
N VAL A 165 13.26 -10.98 -15.95
CA VAL A 165 13.06 -12.39 -15.59
C VAL A 165 12.68 -13.27 -16.80
N PHE A 166 11.77 -12.79 -17.65
CA PHE A 166 11.16 -13.60 -18.71
C PHE A 166 11.52 -13.15 -20.13
N GLY A 167 12.25 -12.05 -20.27
CA GLY A 167 12.48 -11.39 -21.56
C GLY A 167 11.29 -10.54 -22.02
N GLY A 168 11.43 -9.91 -23.18
CA GLY A 168 10.44 -8.98 -23.75
C GLY A 168 10.74 -7.52 -23.47
N ARG A 169 9.74 -6.65 -23.62
CA ARG A 169 9.83 -5.20 -23.38
C ARG A 169 8.79 -4.79 -22.35
N ALA A 170 9.20 -4.15 -21.26
CA ALA A 170 8.29 -3.65 -20.22
C ALA A 170 7.15 -2.79 -20.79
N GLN A 171 7.47 -1.98 -21.82
CA GLN A 171 6.52 -1.08 -22.49
C GLN A 171 5.41 -1.80 -23.25
N ALA A 172 5.54 -3.10 -23.55
CA ALA A 172 4.49 -3.86 -24.23
C ALA A 172 3.19 -3.96 -23.41
N ALA A 173 3.27 -3.75 -22.09
CA ALA A 173 2.13 -3.75 -21.17
C ALA A 173 1.68 -2.34 -20.75
N GLU A 174 2.29 -1.29 -21.29
CA GLU A 174 1.79 0.09 -21.16
C GLU A 174 0.60 0.26 -22.12
N ARG A 175 -0.52 0.77 -21.61
CA ARG A 175 -1.60 1.19 -22.51
C ARG A 175 -1.08 2.38 -23.30
N THR A 176 -0.98 2.27 -24.63
CA THR A 176 -0.89 3.43 -25.51
C THR A 176 -2.01 4.40 -25.10
N GLY A 177 -1.65 5.61 -24.69
CA GLY A 177 -2.54 6.56 -24.00
C GLY A 177 -3.95 6.59 -24.59
N GLY A 178 -4.95 6.33 -23.73
CA GLY A 178 -6.34 6.58 -24.06
C GLY A 178 -6.53 8.08 -24.25
N HIS A 179 -6.98 8.47 -25.44
CA HIS A 179 -7.54 9.78 -25.74
C HIS A 179 -8.74 10.09 -24.84
#